data_AF-A0A653Q574-F1
#
_entry.id   AF-A0A653Q574-F1
#
_cell.length_a   1.000
_cell.length_b   1.000
_cell.length_c   1.000
_cell.angle_alpha   90.00
_cell.angle_beta   90.00
_cell.angle_gamma   90.00
#
_symmetry.space_group_name_H-M   'P 1'
#
loop_
_entity.id
_entity.type
_entity.pdbx_description
1 polymer ?
#
loop_
_entity_poly.entity_id
_entity_poly.type
_entity_poly.pdbx_seq_one_letter_code
_entity_poly.pdbx_strand_id
1 'polypeptide(L)'
;MWKQQPALRGNPAVSFRTMPLFVTIARLPWQGGLLALALAAGTMLPAAADEPPPPGGYPSWADVQEAKSSEAAKAAEIATINGLLTDLEADSEAAGGMAVRSAADYAAADAALQAATSRLDTLSAHAARANAELARHRKDIGALAVQSYKTGGTNAGFFVALDALETNSVQGLNLVKLVGDKTATLVASAAAAEKTATALTEQEKAARSERERLSGEAKAKLDAARSAQDSLARRVAEEQRHGSELTAQLATLKGTTAAMEGEYRQGQAALAAYEAAQAAKRAAAEEQARGQAEAAARAAAVAARPRPIRHNPVQPPAPSAIPASATPALPLRKTRHRPRQALPPSSCLLFPAVR
;
A
#
# COMPACT_ATOMS: atom_id res chain seq x y z
N MET A 1 28.18 -18.20 65.58
CA MET A 1 26.98 -18.77 66.21
C MET A 1 26.10 -19.31 65.09
N TRP A 2 25.61 -20.54 65.23
CA TRP A 2 25.12 -21.45 64.19
C TRP A 2 23.80 -21.07 63.50
N LYS A 3 23.67 -21.53 62.24
CA LYS A 3 22.54 -22.24 61.54
C LYS A 3 22.43 -21.72 60.10
N GLN A 4 22.77 -22.42 59.00
CA GLN A 4 22.39 -23.77 58.48
C GLN A 4 20.91 -24.08 58.69
N GLN A 5 20.04 -24.00 57.66
CA GLN A 5 19.71 -25.00 56.59
C GLN A 5 18.17 -25.20 56.62
N PRO A 6 17.46 -25.94 55.71
CA PRO A 6 17.69 -26.35 54.31
C PRO A 6 16.39 -26.28 53.44
N ALA A 7 16.42 -27.00 52.30
CA ALA A 7 15.29 -27.65 51.59
C ALA A 7 14.56 -26.84 50.50
N LEU A 8 14.08 -27.39 49.38
CA LEU A 8 14.17 -28.71 48.74
C LEU A 8 13.53 -28.52 47.33
N ARG A 9 14.09 -29.23 46.33
CA ARG A 9 13.41 -29.91 45.21
C ARG A 9 12.21 -29.23 44.49
N GLY A 10 12.34 -29.10 43.17
CA GLY A 10 11.19 -29.07 42.26
C GLY A 10 11.54 -28.70 40.82
N ASN A 11 11.87 -29.69 39.99
CA ASN A 11 11.65 -29.62 38.54
C ASN A 11 10.38 -30.48 38.29
N PRO A 12 9.41 -30.07 37.44
CA PRO A 12 9.55 -30.46 36.04
C PRO A 12 8.84 -29.56 34.99
N ALA A 13 9.30 -29.73 33.74
CA ALA A 13 8.50 -29.77 32.52
C ALA A 13 7.61 -28.55 32.17
N VAL A 14 8.13 -27.68 31.32
CA VAL A 14 7.29 -26.84 30.46
C VAL A 14 7.09 -27.59 29.13
N SER A 15 5.86 -28.08 28.96
CA SER A 15 5.34 -28.69 27.73
C SER A 15 5.58 -27.81 26.51
N PHE A 16 6.28 -28.35 25.51
CA PHE A 16 6.25 -27.85 24.14
C PHE A 16 4.86 -28.11 23.56
N ARG A 17 3.99 -27.09 23.59
CA ARG A 17 2.76 -27.08 22.80
C ARG A 17 3.05 -26.40 21.47
N THR A 18 3.34 -27.24 20.48
CA THR A 18 3.39 -26.90 19.06
C THR A 18 2.03 -26.35 18.63
N MET A 19 1.91 -25.04 18.43
CA MET A 19 0.77 -24.43 17.74
C MET A 19 1.23 -23.98 16.35
N PRO A 20 0.57 -24.42 15.26
CA PRO A 20 0.81 -23.88 13.95
C PRO A 20 0.22 -22.47 13.89
N LEU A 21 1.08 -21.45 13.88
CA LEU A 21 0.69 -20.09 13.50
C LEU A 21 0.41 -20.09 12.00
N PHE A 22 -0.83 -20.41 11.64
CA PHE A 22 -1.45 -19.97 10.40
C PHE A 22 -1.40 -18.44 10.40
N VAL A 23 -0.42 -17.86 9.71
CA VAL A 23 -0.44 -16.44 9.36
C VAL A 23 -1.45 -16.30 8.23
N THR A 24 -2.71 -16.10 8.63
CA THR A 24 -3.78 -15.67 7.73
C THR A 24 -3.39 -14.31 7.18
N ILE A 25 -3.00 -14.27 5.90
CA ILE A 25 -2.81 -13.04 5.13
C ILE A 25 -4.16 -12.32 5.12
N ALA A 26 -4.32 -11.32 5.99
CA ALA A 26 -5.44 -10.41 5.95
C ALA A 26 -5.32 -9.56 4.67
N ARG A 27 -6.02 -9.98 3.61
CA ARG A 27 -6.35 -9.10 2.49
C ARG A 27 -7.30 -8.04 3.03
N LEU A 28 -6.76 -6.93 3.49
CA LEU A 28 -7.55 -5.75 3.83
C LEU A 28 -8.18 -5.20 2.55
N PRO A 29 -9.51 -5.08 2.47
CA PRO A 29 -10.17 -4.58 1.28
C PRO A 29 -9.83 -3.10 1.10
N TRP A 30 -9.33 -2.80 -0.10
CA TRP A 30 -9.21 -1.49 -0.71
C TRP A 30 -10.59 -0.83 -0.72
N GLN A 31 -10.95 -0.14 0.37
CA GLN A 31 -12.11 0.72 0.45
C GLN A 31 -11.58 2.14 0.51
N GLY A 32 -11.92 2.91 -0.53
CA GLY A 32 -11.62 4.33 -0.61
C GLY A 32 -12.23 5.04 0.58
N GLY A 33 -11.39 5.36 1.56
CA GLY A 33 -11.75 6.25 2.65
C GLY A 33 -11.68 7.68 2.13
N LEU A 34 -12.85 8.30 1.95
CA LEU A 34 -13.02 9.74 2.06
C LEU A 34 -12.36 10.16 3.38
N LEU A 35 -11.17 10.75 3.29
CA LEU A 35 -10.49 11.31 4.44
C LEU A 35 -11.20 12.63 4.79
N ALA A 36 -12.29 12.51 5.54
CA ALA A 36 -12.89 13.64 6.23
C ALA A 36 -11.89 14.08 7.30
N LEU A 37 -11.10 15.10 6.97
CA LEU A 37 -10.23 15.77 7.92
C LEU A 37 -11.13 16.53 8.90
N ALA A 38 -11.50 15.87 10.00
CA ALA A 38 -12.14 16.53 11.13
C ALA A 38 -11.13 17.54 11.71
N LEU A 39 -11.35 18.83 11.44
CA LEU A 39 -10.69 19.90 12.17
C LEU A 39 -11.10 19.79 13.63
N ALA A 40 -10.25 19.18 14.45
CA ALA A 40 -10.30 19.36 15.88
C ALA A 40 -9.90 20.82 16.17
N ALA A 41 -10.89 21.66 16.46
CA ALA A 41 -10.69 23.01 16.95
C ALA A 41 -10.01 22.98 18.32
N GLY A 42 -8.68 22.88 18.32
CA GLY A 42 -7.84 23.22 19.46
C GLY A 42 -7.68 24.72 19.52
N THR A 43 -8.01 25.33 20.66
CA THR A 43 -7.83 26.76 20.94
C THR A 43 -6.35 27.13 20.91
N MET A 44 -5.79 27.39 19.72
CA MET A 44 -4.52 28.10 19.59
C MET A 44 -4.79 29.60 19.56
N LEU A 45 -4.08 30.33 20.43
CA LEU A 45 -4.08 31.78 20.44
C LEU A 45 -3.64 32.31 19.06
N PRO A 46 -4.26 33.39 18.54
CA PRO A 46 -3.82 34.00 17.29
C PRO A 46 -2.44 34.63 17.50
N ALA A 47 -1.40 33.99 16.99
CA ALA A 47 -0.17 34.68 16.67
C ALA A 47 -0.48 35.57 15.47
N ALA A 48 -0.73 36.86 15.71
CA ALA A 48 -0.88 37.86 14.68
C ALA A 48 0.47 38.07 13.99
N ALA A 49 0.73 37.28 12.94
CA ALA A 49 1.64 37.69 11.89
C ALA A 49 0.80 38.56 10.95
N ASP A 50 0.98 39.88 11.01
CA ASP A 50 0.43 40.79 10.01
C ASP A 50 1.14 40.51 8.69
N GLU A 51 0.44 39.86 7.77
CA GLU A 51 0.89 39.72 6.39
C GLU A 51 0.73 41.07 5.68
N PRO A 52 1.66 41.46 4.78
CA PRO A 52 1.57 42.75 4.12
C PRO A 52 0.23 42.87 3.37
N PRO A 53 -0.46 44.02 3.49
CA PRO A 53 -1.75 44.23 2.83
C PRO A 53 -1.59 44.12 1.30
N PRO A 54 -2.70 43.87 0.57
CA PRO A 54 -2.68 43.84 -0.88
C PRO A 54 -2.07 45.13 -1.45
N PRO A 55 -1.53 45.13 -2.68
CA PRO A 55 -1.05 46.34 -3.33
C PRO A 55 -2.16 47.42 -3.36
N GLY A 56 -1.95 48.52 -2.64
CA GLY A 56 -2.95 49.59 -2.49
C GLY A 56 -3.75 49.54 -1.18
N GLY A 57 -3.65 48.46 -0.40
CA GLY A 57 -4.32 48.29 0.89
C GLY A 57 -5.82 48.00 0.79
N TYR A 58 -6.45 47.84 1.96
CA TYR A 58 -7.91 47.79 2.06
C TYR A 58 -8.45 49.22 2.16
N PRO A 59 -9.56 49.53 1.46
CA PRO A 59 -10.19 50.84 1.54
C PRO A 59 -10.68 51.13 2.96
N SER A 60 -10.45 52.36 3.42
CA SER A 60 -10.90 52.80 4.73
C SER A 60 -12.35 53.30 4.69
N TRP A 61 -12.98 53.36 5.85
CA TRP A 61 -14.33 53.95 5.98
C TRP A 61 -14.42 55.40 5.47
N ALA A 62 -13.32 56.16 5.57
CA ALA A 62 -13.25 57.51 5.04
C ALA A 62 -13.31 57.51 3.51
N ASP A 63 -12.55 56.63 2.87
CA ASP A 63 -12.51 56.48 1.41
C ASP A 63 -13.89 56.07 0.87
N VAL A 64 -14.55 55.12 1.55
CA VAL A 64 -15.92 54.68 1.22
C VAL A 64 -16.91 55.85 1.32
N GLN A 65 -16.79 56.70 2.34
CA GLN A 65 -17.68 57.83 2.54
C GLN A 65 -17.44 58.95 1.51
N GLU A 66 -16.18 59.20 1.12
CA GLU A 66 -15.83 60.13 0.05
C GLU A 66 -16.38 59.63 -1.31
N ALA A 67 -16.19 58.35 -1.62
CA ALA A 67 -16.67 57.74 -2.86
C ALA A 67 -18.20 57.83 -3.01
N LYS A 68 -18.97 57.88 -1.92
CA LYS A 68 -20.44 58.06 -1.97
C LYS A 68 -20.88 59.38 -2.61
N SER A 69 -20.01 60.40 -2.61
CA SER A 69 -20.33 61.74 -3.11
C SER A 69 -20.41 61.83 -4.64
N SER A 70 -19.92 60.82 -5.38
CA SER A 70 -19.92 60.77 -6.84
C SER A 70 -20.34 59.39 -7.34
N GLU A 71 -21.21 59.32 -8.35
CA GLU A 71 -21.63 58.05 -8.94
C GLU A 71 -20.47 57.27 -9.56
N ALA A 72 -19.54 57.99 -10.22
CA ALA A 72 -18.36 57.38 -10.81
C ALA A 72 -17.40 56.85 -9.75
N ALA A 73 -17.18 57.61 -8.67
CA ALA A 73 -16.31 57.19 -7.57
C ALA A 73 -16.89 55.99 -6.82
N LYS A 74 -18.21 56.00 -6.55
CA LYS A 74 -18.93 54.87 -5.96
C LYS A 74 -18.82 53.61 -6.81
N ALA A 75 -18.98 53.72 -8.13
CA ALA A 75 -18.87 52.57 -9.02
C ALA A 75 -17.44 51.98 -9.04
N ALA A 76 -16.43 52.85 -9.04
CA ALA A 76 -15.02 52.44 -8.95
C ALA A 76 -14.74 51.73 -7.62
N GLU A 77 -15.21 52.28 -6.49
CA GLU A 77 -15.01 51.71 -5.17
C GLU A 77 -15.69 50.33 -5.00
N ILE A 78 -16.92 50.19 -5.52
CA ILE A 78 -17.61 48.90 -5.57
C ILE A 78 -16.81 47.86 -6.38
N ALA A 79 -16.20 48.27 -7.49
CA ALA A 79 -15.36 47.36 -8.29
C ALA A 79 -14.11 46.94 -7.52
N THR A 80 -13.43 47.87 -6.85
CA THR A 80 -12.27 47.59 -5.98
C THR A 80 -12.63 46.60 -4.87
N ILE A 81 -13.71 46.86 -4.12
CA ILE A 81 -14.14 45.99 -3.01
C ILE A 81 -14.49 44.58 -3.50
N ASN A 82 -15.21 44.45 -4.62
CA ASN A 82 -15.53 43.13 -5.18
C ASN A 82 -14.27 42.39 -5.64
N GLY A 83 -13.28 43.10 -6.19
CA GLY A 83 -11.97 42.54 -6.54
C GLY A 83 -11.26 41.98 -5.30
N LEU A 84 -11.12 42.80 -4.27
CA LEU A 84 -10.49 42.40 -3.00
C LEU A 84 -11.19 41.19 -2.36
N LEU A 85 -12.52 41.17 -2.34
CA LEU A 85 -13.29 40.03 -1.83
C LEU A 85 -13.10 38.77 -2.67
N THR A 86 -12.93 38.89 -3.99
CA THR A 86 -12.64 37.75 -4.87
C THR A 86 -11.24 37.21 -4.63
N ASP A 87 -10.26 38.09 -4.43
CA ASP A 87 -8.88 37.72 -4.16
C ASP A 87 -8.74 37.00 -2.80
N LEU A 88 -9.42 37.51 -1.76
CA LEU A 88 -9.48 36.88 -0.43
C LEU A 88 -10.02 35.44 -0.50
N GLU A 89 -11.10 35.23 -1.25
CA GLU A 89 -11.72 33.91 -1.42
C GLU A 89 -10.79 32.98 -2.23
N ALA A 90 -10.18 33.49 -3.30
CA ALA A 90 -9.21 32.74 -4.11
C ALA A 90 -7.96 32.34 -3.31
N ASP A 91 -7.46 33.21 -2.42
CA ASP A 91 -6.32 32.93 -1.56
C ASP A 91 -6.63 31.84 -0.53
N SER A 92 -7.82 31.88 0.07
CA SER A 92 -8.31 30.82 0.97
C SER A 92 -8.50 29.48 0.24
N GLU A 93 -9.10 29.49 -0.96
CA GLU A 93 -9.24 28.30 -1.78
C GLU A 93 -7.89 27.70 -2.18
N ALA A 94 -6.94 28.56 -2.59
CA ALA A 94 -5.58 28.14 -2.95
C ALA A 94 -4.84 27.54 -1.75
N ALA A 95 -4.91 28.18 -0.58
CA ALA A 95 -4.34 27.64 0.66
C ALA A 95 -5.00 26.31 1.06
N GLY A 96 -6.32 26.19 0.89
CA GLY A 96 -7.08 24.97 1.11
C GLY A 96 -6.63 23.83 0.20
N GLY A 97 -6.47 24.10 -1.09
CA GLY A 97 -5.93 23.16 -2.07
C GLY A 97 -4.51 22.70 -1.73
N MET A 98 -3.65 23.63 -1.29
CA MET A 98 -2.29 23.31 -0.84
C MET A 98 -2.28 22.43 0.41
N ALA A 99 -3.15 22.70 1.38
CA ALA A 99 -3.29 21.88 2.58
C ALA A 99 -3.76 20.46 2.24
N VAL A 100 -4.78 20.32 1.38
CA VAL A 100 -5.27 19.01 0.93
C VAL A 100 -4.19 18.23 0.17
N ARG A 101 -3.49 18.88 -0.76
CA ARG A 101 -2.40 18.24 -1.52
C ARG A 101 -1.26 17.81 -0.60
N SER A 102 -0.85 18.65 0.34
CA SER A 102 0.24 18.34 1.27
C SER A 102 -0.13 17.21 2.24
N ALA A 103 -1.40 17.17 2.68
CA ALA A 103 -1.91 16.07 3.49
C ALA A 103 -1.93 14.74 2.71
N ALA A 104 -2.34 14.76 1.43
CA ALA A 104 -2.31 13.58 0.56
C ALA A 104 -0.88 13.08 0.32
N ASP A 105 0.06 14.00 0.07
CA ASP A 105 1.49 13.69 -0.09
C ASP A 105 2.07 13.04 1.17
N TYR A 106 1.73 13.56 2.36
CA TYR A 106 2.14 12.97 3.63
C TYR A 106 1.55 11.57 3.81
N ALA A 107 0.25 11.38 3.54
CA ALA A 107 -0.40 10.08 3.66
C ALA A 107 0.25 9.03 2.74
N ALA A 108 0.62 9.41 1.52
CA ALA A 108 1.35 8.53 0.59
C ALA A 108 2.75 8.16 1.12
N ALA A 109 3.49 9.15 1.65
CA ALA A 109 4.82 8.91 2.21
C ALA A 109 4.78 8.03 3.47
N ASP A 110 3.80 8.24 4.35
CA ASP A 110 3.59 7.41 5.54
C ASP A 110 3.21 5.97 5.17
N ALA A 111 2.33 5.77 4.18
CA ALA A 111 2.01 4.44 3.68
C ALA A 111 3.25 3.72 3.12
N ALA A 112 4.13 4.43 2.39
CA ALA A 112 5.39 3.88 1.90
C ALA A 112 6.34 3.50 3.06
N LEU A 113 6.44 4.34 4.09
CA LEU A 113 7.22 4.06 5.29
C LEU A 113 6.71 2.82 6.04
N GLN A 114 5.38 2.68 6.19
CA GLN A 114 4.78 1.51 6.82
C GLN A 114 5.06 0.23 6.02
N ALA A 115 4.94 0.28 4.69
CA ALA A 115 5.27 -0.85 3.82
C ALA A 115 6.75 -1.26 3.93
N ALA A 116 7.66 -0.28 3.96
CA ALA A 116 9.09 -0.53 4.15
C ALA A 116 9.41 -1.12 5.53
N THR A 117 8.72 -0.63 6.57
CA THR A 117 8.86 -1.16 7.93
C THR A 117 8.42 -2.63 8.01
N SER A 118 7.25 -2.96 7.45
CA SER A 118 6.78 -4.37 7.40
C SER A 118 7.73 -5.29 6.62
N ARG A 119 8.30 -4.79 5.53
CA ARG A 119 9.31 -5.53 4.76
C ARG A 119 10.59 -5.74 5.55
N LEU A 120 11.05 -4.73 6.29
CA LEU A 120 12.22 -4.84 7.16
C LEU A 120 12.00 -5.88 8.27
N ASP A 121 10.84 -5.86 8.93
CA ASP A 121 10.51 -6.84 9.99
C ASP A 121 10.53 -8.27 9.44
N THR A 122 9.97 -8.47 8.24
CA THR A 122 9.98 -9.76 7.55
C THR A 122 11.40 -10.21 7.25
N LEU A 123 12.24 -9.32 6.69
CA LEU A 123 13.63 -9.63 6.36
C LEU A 123 14.47 -9.91 7.62
N SER A 124 14.27 -9.14 8.69
CA SER A 124 14.95 -9.35 9.96
C SER A 124 14.61 -10.72 10.56
N ALA A 125 13.34 -11.13 10.51
CA ALA A 125 12.92 -12.46 10.93
C ALA A 125 13.50 -13.59 10.05
N HIS A 126 13.66 -13.37 8.75
CA HIS A 126 14.33 -14.32 7.86
C HIS A 126 15.84 -14.40 8.13
N ALA A 127 16.52 -13.26 8.27
CA ALA A 127 17.94 -13.19 8.57
C ALA A 127 18.26 -13.84 9.92
N ALA A 128 17.46 -13.58 10.96
CA ALA A 128 17.62 -14.21 12.27
C ALA A 128 17.50 -15.75 12.20
N ARG A 129 16.50 -16.26 11.45
CA ARG A 129 16.33 -17.71 11.25
C ARG A 129 17.52 -18.32 10.49
N ALA A 130 17.96 -17.70 9.40
CA ALA A 130 19.10 -18.19 8.62
C ALA A 130 20.41 -18.18 9.43
N ASN A 131 20.64 -17.13 10.23
CA ASN A 131 21.79 -17.06 11.14
C ASN A 131 21.74 -18.13 12.23
N ALA A 132 20.54 -18.45 12.76
CA ALA A 132 20.38 -19.53 13.73
C ALA A 132 20.66 -20.91 13.12
N GLU A 133 20.23 -21.17 11.88
CA GLU A 133 20.58 -22.41 11.17
C GLU A 133 22.09 -22.50 10.88
N LEU A 134 22.70 -21.42 10.41
CA LEU A 134 24.15 -21.36 10.23
C LEU A 134 24.90 -21.65 11.54
N ALA A 135 24.46 -21.08 12.66
CA ALA A 135 25.06 -21.33 13.96
C ALA A 135 24.94 -22.80 14.40
N ARG A 136 23.81 -23.47 14.09
CA ARG A 136 23.63 -24.91 14.32
C ARG A 136 24.62 -25.73 13.49
N HIS A 137 24.71 -25.48 12.19
CA HIS A 137 25.66 -26.18 11.33
C HIS A 137 27.11 -25.98 11.76
N ARG A 138 27.49 -24.75 12.13
CA ARG A 138 28.84 -24.45 12.67
C ARG A 138 29.11 -25.22 13.97
N LYS A 139 28.11 -25.36 14.84
CA LYS A 139 28.22 -26.16 16.07
C LYS A 139 28.39 -27.65 15.76
N ASP A 140 27.62 -28.19 14.81
CA ASP A 140 27.71 -29.59 14.41
C ASP A 140 29.07 -29.91 13.78
N ILE A 141 29.58 -29.02 12.91
CA ILE A 141 30.93 -29.13 12.35
C ILE A 141 31.99 -29.03 13.45
N GLY A 142 31.84 -28.11 14.40
CA GLY A 142 32.76 -27.97 15.53
C GLY A 142 32.77 -29.22 16.42
N ALA A 143 31.61 -29.80 16.71
CA ALA A 143 31.50 -31.05 17.46
C ALA A 143 32.17 -32.22 16.73
N LEU A 144 31.98 -32.30 15.40
CA LEU A 144 32.66 -33.30 14.57
C LEU A 144 34.19 -33.12 14.61
N ALA A 145 34.68 -31.88 14.52
CA ALA A 145 36.11 -31.58 14.61
C ALA A 145 36.70 -31.99 15.97
N VAL A 146 35.99 -31.70 17.07
CA VAL A 146 36.39 -32.12 18.44
C VAL A 146 36.40 -33.63 18.57
N GLN A 147 35.38 -34.32 18.06
CA GLN A 147 35.33 -35.79 18.10
C GLN A 147 36.45 -36.41 17.28
N SER A 148 36.71 -35.89 16.07
CA SER A 148 37.82 -36.33 15.22
C SER A 148 39.17 -36.13 15.91
N TYR A 149 39.37 -35.02 16.64
CA TYR A 149 40.58 -34.78 17.42
C TYR A 149 40.71 -35.80 18.56
N LYS A 150 39.63 -36.03 19.32
CA LYS A 150 39.60 -36.98 20.45
C LYS A 150 39.86 -38.43 20.01
N THR A 151 39.42 -38.82 18.82
CA THR A 151 39.67 -40.17 18.29
C THR A 151 41.05 -40.32 17.64
N GLY A 152 41.96 -39.34 17.74
CA GLY A 152 43.34 -39.45 17.23
C GLY A 152 43.55 -38.91 15.81
N GLY A 153 42.65 -38.07 15.30
CA GLY A 153 42.72 -37.51 13.95
C GLY A 153 42.48 -38.54 12.85
N THR A 154 42.65 -38.14 11.60
CA THR A 154 42.51 -38.99 10.39
C THR A 154 43.33 -40.30 10.45
N ASN A 155 44.36 -40.37 11.29
CA ASN A 155 45.25 -41.52 11.41
C ASN A 155 44.59 -42.72 12.10
N ALA A 156 43.78 -42.53 13.16
CA ALA A 156 43.12 -43.66 13.83
C ALA A 156 42.01 -44.30 12.97
N GLY A 157 41.26 -43.47 12.22
CA GLY A 157 40.27 -43.95 11.26
C GLY A 157 40.92 -44.71 10.10
N PHE A 158 42.14 -44.34 9.70
CA PHE A 158 42.93 -45.07 8.71
C PHE A 158 43.33 -46.47 9.21
N PHE A 159 43.80 -46.60 10.46
CA PHE A 159 44.13 -47.91 11.03
C PHE A 159 42.91 -48.83 11.19
N VAL A 160 41.75 -48.28 11.60
CA VAL A 160 40.49 -49.05 11.68
C VAL A 160 39.96 -49.43 10.29
N ALA A 161 40.09 -48.54 9.30
CA ALA A 161 39.71 -48.85 7.92
C ALA A 161 40.64 -49.89 7.28
N LEU A 162 41.94 -49.86 7.60
CA LEU A 162 42.93 -50.83 7.13
C LEU A 162 42.70 -52.22 7.77
N ASP A 163 42.40 -52.27 9.08
CA ASP A 163 42.00 -53.48 9.80
C ASP A 163 40.67 -54.08 9.28
N ALA A 164 39.68 -53.23 8.95
CA ALA A 164 38.43 -53.66 8.33
C ALA A 164 38.61 -54.22 6.91
N LEU A 165 39.63 -53.73 6.18
CA LEU A 165 39.99 -54.19 4.85
C LEU A 165 40.76 -55.51 4.90
N GLU A 166 41.65 -55.69 5.87
CA GLU A 166 42.34 -56.97 6.14
C GLU A 166 41.38 -58.07 6.61
N THR A 167 40.32 -57.72 7.35
CA THR A 167 39.30 -58.65 7.85
C THR A 167 38.12 -58.89 6.87
N ASN A 168 38.15 -58.31 5.66
CA ASN A 168 37.12 -58.41 4.61
C ASN A 168 35.69 -58.07 5.08
N SER A 169 35.54 -57.09 5.97
CA SER A 169 34.22 -56.68 6.49
C SER A 169 33.59 -55.58 5.63
N VAL A 170 32.77 -55.98 4.66
CA VAL A 170 31.99 -55.05 3.79
C VAL A 170 31.16 -54.05 4.61
N GLN A 171 30.74 -54.42 5.84
CA GLN A 171 30.03 -53.52 6.75
C GLN A 171 30.89 -52.32 7.21
N GLY A 172 32.19 -52.49 7.43
CA GLY A 172 33.08 -51.40 7.87
C GLY A 172 33.27 -50.32 6.80
N LEU A 173 33.46 -50.74 5.55
CA LEU A 173 33.60 -49.82 4.40
C LEU A 173 32.32 -49.02 4.14
N ASN A 174 31.15 -49.65 4.23
CA ASN A 174 29.86 -48.95 4.10
C ASN A 174 29.67 -47.91 5.20
N LEU A 175 30.14 -48.17 6.42
CA LEU A 175 30.03 -47.24 7.54
C LEU A 175 30.95 -46.02 7.33
N VAL A 176 32.19 -46.23 6.88
CA VAL A 176 33.13 -45.14 6.56
C VAL A 176 32.57 -44.25 5.46
N LYS A 177 32.05 -44.85 4.38
CA LYS A 177 31.40 -44.10 3.29
C LYS A 177 30.21 -43.28 3.80
N LEU A 178 29.32 -43.89 4.59
CA LEU A 178 28.15 -43.21 5.14
C LEU A 178 28.54 -42.01 6.01
N VAL A 179 29.58 -42.13 6.84
CA VAL A 179 30.08 -41.04 7.69
C VAL A 179 30.72 -39.94 6.85
N GLY A 180 31.50 -40.30 5.81
CA GLY A 180 32.07 -39.36 4.85
C GLY A 180 30.98 -38.57 4.11
N ASP A 181 29.99 -39.26 3.57
CA ASP A 181 28.86 -38.65 2.85
C ASP A 181 28.07 -37.70 3.76
N LYS A 182 27.82 -38.09 5.02
CA LYS A 182 27.15 -37.23 6.01
C LYS A 182 27.98 -35.99 6.35
N THR A 183 29.30 -36.13 6.48
CA THR A 183 30.22 -35.01 6.76
C THR A 183 30.28 -34.04 5.59
N ALA A 184 30.44 -34.55 4.36
CA ALA A 184 30.42 -33.74 3.15
C ALA A 184 29.09 -32.99 3.00
N THR A 185 27.97 -33.68 3.28
CA THR A 185 26.63 -33.06 3.27
C THR A 185 26.50 -31.96 4.32
N LEU A 186 27.04 -32.17 5.53
CA LEU A 186 27.02 -31.16 6.60
C LEU A 186 27.82 -29.90 6.22
N VAL A 187 29.02 -30.08 5.67
CA VAL A 187 29.85 -28.95 5.20
C VAL A 187 29.17 -28.20 4.06
N ALA A 188 28.60 -28.93 3.09
CA ALA A 188 27.86 -28.31 1.99
C ALA A 188 26.62 -27.54 2.49
N SER A 189 25.89 -28.09 3.46
CA SER A 189 24.73 -27.44 4.09
C SER A 189 25.14 -26.18 4.85
N ALA A 190 26.26 -26.23 5.59
CA ALA A 190 26.79 -25.06 6.29
C ALA A 190 27.19 -23.94 5.34
N ALA A 191 27.86 -24.26 4.23
CA ALA A 191 28.23 -23.29 3.21
C ALA A 191 27.00 -22.67 2.51
N ALA A 192 25.96 -23.48 2.26
CA ALA A 192 24.70 -22.99 1.70
C ALA A 192 23.94 -22.08 2.70
N ALA A 193 23.89 -22.47 3.97
CA ALA A 193 23.29 -21.69 5.04
C ALA A 193 24.04 -20.35 5.24
N GLU A 194 25.37 -20.35 5.13
CA GLU A 194 26.19 -19.14 5.21
C GLU A 194 25.84 -18.16 4.08
N LYS A 195 25.83 -18.61 2.83
CA LYS A 195 25.44 -17.78 1.68
C LYS A 195 24.04 -17.20 1.86
N THR A 196 23.10 -18.01 2.35
CA THR A 196 21.71 -17.58 2.61
C THR A 196 21.64 -16.54 3.72
N ALA A 197 22.33 -16.77 4.84
CA ALA A 197 22.37 -15.84 5.96
C ALA A 197 23.02 -14.51 5.58
N THR A 198 24.13 -14.54 4.84
CA THR A 198 24.78 -13.33 4.33
C THR A 198 23.86 -12.57 3.39
N ALA A 199 23.23 -13.24 2.42
CA ALA A 199 22.32 -12.60 1.48
C ALA A 199 21.12 -11.93 2.18
N LEU A 200 20.50 -12.61 3.15
CA LEU A 200 19.38 -12.06 3.92
C LEU A 200 19.80 -10.90 4.81
N THR A 201 20.99 -10.96 5.40
CA THR A 201 21.55 -9.88 6.22
C THR A 201 21.81 -8.62 5.38
N GLU A 202 22.34 -8.76 4.17
CA GLU A 202 22.52 -7.64 3.24
C GLU A 202 21.18 -7.07 2.76
N GLN A 203 20.19 -7.92 2.49
CA GLN A 203 18.83 -7.46 2.15
C GLN A 203 18.17 -6.71 3.32
N GLU A 204 18.32 -7.19 4.54
CA GLU A 204 17.83 -6.51 5.74
C GLU A 204 18.51 -5.14 5.90
N LYS A 205 19.83 -5.06 5.73
CA LYS A 205 20.58 -3.80 5.79
C LYS A 205 20.12 -2.80 4.72
N ALA A 206 19.93 -3.25 3.49
CA ALA A 206 19.38 -2.42 2.42
C ALA A 206 17.96 -1.93 2.73
N ALA A 207 17.09 -2.82 3.25
CA ALA A 207 15.74 -2.46 3.66
C ALA A 207 15.72 -1.46 4.82
N ARG A 208 16.66 -1.56 5.76
CA ARG A 208 16.82 -0.61 6.87
C ARG A 208 17.18 0.78 6.37
N SER A 209 18.17 0.87 5.47
CA SER A 209 18.58 2.14 4.84
C SER A 209 17.41 2.79 4.08
N GLU A 210 16.65 1.99 3.32
CA GLU A 210 15.48 2.49 2.61
C GLU A 210 14.36 2.97 3.57
N ARG A 211 14.12 2.24 4.65
CA ARG A 211 13.17 2.66 5.70
C ARG A 211 13.60 3.96 6.36
N GLU A 212 14.89 4.16 6.62
CA GLU A 212 15.44 5.41 7.16
C GLU A 212 15.24 6.58 6.19
N ARG A 213 15.53 6.37 4.90
CA ARG A 213 15.29 7.36 3.85
C ARG A 213 13.81 7.76 3.78
N LEU A 214 12.91 6.79 3.74
CA LEU A 214 11.45 7.00 3.71
C LEU A 214 10.96 7.67 5.00
N SER A 215 11.58 7.39 6.15
CA SER A 215 11.25 8.06 7.40
C SER A 215 11.59 9.55 7.36
N GLY A 216 12.71 9.92 6.75
CA GLY A 216 13.06 11.32 6.51
C GLY A 216 12.09 12.02 5.55
N GLU A 217 11.71 11.33 4.47
CA GLU A 217 10.74 11.83 3.48
C GLU A 217 9.35 12.06 4.11
N ALA A 218 8.84 11.08 4.86
CA ALA A 218 7.56 11.20 5.57
C ALA A 218 7.57 12.36 6.56
N LYS A 219 8.67 12.56 7.30
CA LYS A 219 8.83 13.71 8.21
C LYS A 219 8.79 15.04 7.46
N ALA A 220 9.51 15.17 6.35
CA ALA A 220 9.52 16.38 5.54
C ALA A 220 8.12 16.69 4.98
N LYS A 221 7.39 15.67 4.51
CA LYS A 221 6.01 15.83 4.03
C LYS A 221 5.03 16.18 5.16
N LEU A 222 5.23 15.65 6.36
CA LEU A 222 4.44 16.03 7.54
C LEU A 222 4.63 17.51 7.89
N ASP A 223 5.87 17.98 7.90
CA ASP A 223 6.19 19.38 8.22
C ASP A 223 5.62 20.33 7.14
N ALA A 224 5.68 19.93 5.86
CA ALA A 224 5.01 20.65 4.77
C ALA A 224 3.47 20.68 4.94
N ALA A 225 2.85 19.56 5.31
CA ALA A 225 1.42 19.50 5.57
C ALA A 225 0.97 20.39 6.74
N ARG A 226 1.77 20.46 7.80
CA ARG A 226 1.53 21.36 8.94
C ARG A 226 1.65 22.82 8.51
N SER A 227 2.71 23.17 7.80
CA SER A 227 2.91 24.53 7.29
C SER A 227 1.75 24.98 6.38
N ALA A 228 1.26 24.07 5.53
CA ALA A 228 0.10 24.34 4.67
C ALA A 228 -1.20 24.51 5.48
N GLN A 229 -1.42 23.72 6.54
CA GLN A 229 -2.55 23.93 7.46
C GLN A 229 -2.46 25.28 8.18
N ASP A 230 -1.29 25.66 8.68
CA ASP A 230 -1.10 26.95 9.35
C ASP A 230 -1.36 28.11 8.38
N SER A 231 -0.94 27.95 7.12
CA SER A 231 -1.24 28.93 6.06
C SER A 231 -2.73 29.06 5.78
N LEU A 232 -3.44 27.92 5.67
CA LEU A 232 -4.90 27.91 5.52
C LEU A 232 -5.59 28.59 6.69
N ALA A 233 -5.19 28.28 7.93
CA ALA A 233 -5.77 28.88 9.13
C ALA A 233 -5.60 30.41 9.14
N ARG A 234 -4.43 30.91 8.71
CA ARG A 234 -4.19 32.35 8.55
C ARG A 234 -5.08 32.97 7.48
N ARG A 235 -5.16 32.38 6.28
CA ARG A 235 -6.00 32.89 5.19
C ARG A 235 -7.49 32.94 5.55
N VAL A 236 -8.01 31.90 6.19
CA VAL A 236 -9.40 31.88 6.66
C VAL A 236 -9.66 32.96 7.71
N ALA A 237 -8.70 33.22 8.60
CA ALA A 237 -8.84 34.29 9.58
C ALA A 237 -8.80 35.69 8.94
N GLU A 238 -7.95 35.90 7.92
CA GLU A 238 -7.89 37.13 7.12
C GLU A 238 -9.17 37.34 6.32
N GLU A 239 -9.64 36.30 5.62
CA GLU A 239 -10.92 36.29 4.89
C GLU A 239 -12.08 36.66 5.81
N GLN A 240 -12.15 36.08 7.01
CA GLN A 240 -13.23 36.38 7.94
C GLN A 240 -13.16 37.82 8.48
N ARG A 241 -11.95 38.31 8.79
CA ARG A 241 -11.75 39.68 9.27
C ARG A 241 -12.07 40.71 8.18
N HIS A 242 -11.37 40.64 7.04
CA HIS A 242 -11.48 41.64 5.99
C HIS A 242 -12.74 41.46 5.15
N GLY A 243 -13.18 40.22 4.91
CA GLY A 243 -14.40 39.95 4.15
C GLY A 243 -15.65 40.49 4.81
N SER A 244 -15.75 40.42 6.15
CA SER A 244 -16.89 41.00 6.88
C SER A 244 -16.92 42.54 6.80
N GLU A 245 -15.75 43.18 6.90
CA GLU A 245 -15.60 44.63 6.80
C GLU A 245 -15.92 45.11 5.37
N LEU A 246 -15.31 44.50 4.36
CA LEU A 246 -15.54 44.83 2.95
C LEU A 246 -17.01 44.63 2.55
N THR A 247 -17.67 43.58 3.05
CA THR A 247 -19.11 43.35 2.80
C THR A 247 -19.98 44.45 3.44
N ALA A 248 -19.63 44.94 4.62
CA ALA A 248 -20.34 46.05 5.27
C ALA A 248 -20.14 47.39 4.52
N GLN A 249 -18.93 47.63 4.02
CA GLN A 249 -18.63 48.79 3.17
C GLN A 249 -19.41 48.73 1.85
N LEU A 250 -19.43 47.57 1.19
CA LEU A 250 -20.19 47.32 -0.04
C LEU A 250 -21.69 47.61 0.15
N ALA A 251 -22.27 47.10 1.24
CA ALA A 251 -23.67 47.33 1.59
C ALA A 251 -23.97 48.83 1.78
N THR A 252 -23.06 49.56 2.43
CA THR A 252 -23.16 51.01 2.61
C THR A 252 -23.15 51.76 1.28
N LEU A 253 -22.31 51.36 0.32
CA LEU A 253 -22.24 51.96 -1.02
C LEU A 253 -23.49 51.66 -1.85
N LYS A 254 -24.01 50.44 -1.77
CA LYS A 254 -25.19 49.97 -2.52
C LYS A 254 -26.53 50.34 -1.89
N GLY A 255 -26.54 50.78 -0.63
CA GLY A 255 -27.78 51.04 0.11
C GLY A 255 -28.53 49.77 0.51
N THR A 256 -27.81 48.66 0.67
CA THR A 256 -28.34 47.34 1.07
C THR A 256 -27.87 47.00 2.49
N THR A 257 -28.18 45.81 2.99
CA THR A 257 -27.66 45.31 4.27
C THR A 257 -26.48 44.36 4.03
N ALA A 258 -25.51 44.34 4.97
CA ALA A 258 -24.37 43.45 4.88
C ALA A 258 -24.78 41.97 4.81
N ALA A 259 -25.87 41.59 5.49
CA ALA A 259 -26.44 40.25 5.42
C ALA A 259 -26.92 39.90 3.99
N MET A 260 -27.64 40.81 3.32
CA MET A 260 -28.13 40.59 1.96
C MET A 260 -27.00 40.48 0.94
N GLU A 261 -25.98 41.33 1.02
CA GLU A 261 -24.80 41.23 0.14
C GLU A 261 -24.01 39.94 0.39
N GLY A 262 -23.89 39.53 1.66
CA GLY A 262 -23.27 38.26 2.05
C GLY A 262 -24.01 37.05 1.48
N GLU A 263 -25.33 36.98 1.64
CA GLU A 263 -26.17 35.92 1.09
C GLU A 263 -26.10 35.87 -0.44
N TYR A 264 -26.10 37.03 -1.11
CA TYR A 264 -25.97 37.12 -2.56
C TYR A 264 -24.65 36.52 -3.05
N ARG A 265 -23.53 36.90 -2.42
CA ARG A 265 -22.21 36.34 -2.72
C ARG A 265 -22.15 34.83 -2.48
N GLN A 266 -22.64 34.36 -1.34
CA GLN A 266 -22.71 32.92 -1.04
C GLN A 266 -23.51 32.15 -2.09
N GLY A 267 -24.62 32.73 -2.57
CA GLY A 267 -25.41 32.16 -3.66
C GLY A 267 -24.62 32.06 -4.97
N GLN A 268 -23.84 33.08 -5.31
CA GLN A 268 -22.97 33.05 -6.50
C GLN A 268 -21.86 32.01 -6.38
N ALA A 269 -21.18 31.95 -5.24
CA ALA A 269 -20.14 30.97 -4.98
C ALA A 269 -20.71 29.54 -5.03
N ALA A 270 -21.89 29.31 -4.44
CA ALA A 270 -22.57 28.02 -4.49
C ALA A 270 -22.95 27.60 -5.92
N LEU A 271 -23.41 28.55 -6.75
CA LEU A 271 -23.70 28.29 -8.17
C LEU A 271 -22.42 27.92 -8.93
N ALA A 272 -21.35 28.70 -8.78
CA ALA A 272 -20.07 28.43 -9.41
C ALA A 272 -19.50 27.07 -9.00
N ALA A 273 -19.57 26.72 -7.70
CA ALA A 273 -19.16 25.42 -7.19
C ALA A 273 -20.00 24.27 -7.76
N TYR A 274 -21.32 24.46 -7.88
CA TYR A 274 -22.20 23.48 -8.52
C TYR A 274 -21.82 23.25 -9.98
N GLU A 275 -21.60 24.32 -10.75
CA GLU A 275 -21.21 24.23 -12.15
C GLU A 275 -19.84 23.55 -12.33
N ALA A 276 -18.86 23.91 -11.49
CA ALA A 276 -17.55 23.26 -11.46
C ALA A 276 -17.66 21.77 -11.15
N ALA A 277 -18.50 21.38 -10.18
CA ALA A 277 -18.75 19.97 -9.86
C ALA A 277 -19.40 19.21 -11.03
N GLN A 278 -20.33 19.83 -11.76
CA GLN A 278 -20.93 19.21 -12.95
C GLN A 278 -19.94 19.09 -14.11
N ALA A 279 -19.05 20.07 -14.29
CA ALA A 279 -17.97 19.99 -15.27
C ALA A 279 -16.99 18.86 -14.92
N ALA A 280 -16.56 18.76 -13.66
CA ALA A 280 -15.68 17.69 -13.19
C ALA A 280 -16.30 16.30 -13.38
N LYS A 281 -17.60 16.14 -13.11
CA LYS A 281 -18.33 14.87 -13.36
C LYS A 281 -18.33 14.49 -14.85
N ARG A 282 -18.58 15.46 -15.73
CA ARG A 282 -18.55 15.22 -17.18
C ARG A 282 -17.15 14.82 -17.65
N ALA A 283 -16.11 15.55 -17.22
CA ALA A 283 -14.72 15.22 -17.54
C ALA A 283 -14.34 13.82 -17.07
N ALA A 284 -14.69 13.44 -15.84
CA ALA A 284 -14.43 12.10 -15.31
C ALA A 284 -15.16 11.00 -16.11
N ALA A 285 -16.39 11.24 -16.54
CA ALA A 285 -17.14 10.30 -17.38
C ALA A 285 -16.49 10.14 -18.77
N GLU A 286 -15.99 11.23 -19.35
CA GLU A 286 -15.28 11.21 -20.63
C GLU A 286 -13.95 10.44 -20.53
N GLU A 287 -13.17 10.64 -19.47
CA GLU A 287 -11.95 9.88 -19.22
C GLU A 287 -12.23 8.39 -19.04
N GLN A 288 -13.29 8.03 -18.31
CA GLN A 288 -13.72 6.64 -18.18
C GLN A 288 -14.13 6.05 -19.53
N ALA A 289 -14.85 6.80 -20.35
CA ALA A 289 -15.23 6.36 -21.69
C ALA A 289 -13.99 6.18 -22.60
N ARG A 290 -13.01 7.09 -22.54
CA ARG A 290 -11.73 6.95 -23.26
C ARG A 290 -10.96 5.72 -22.80
N GLY A 291 -10.84 5.50 -21.49
CA GLY A 291 -10.16 4.33 -20.94
C GLY A 291 -10.84 3.02 -21.35
N GLN A 292 -12.18 2.98 -21.37
CA GLN A 292 -12.93 1.82 -21.85
C GLN A 292 -12.75 1.60 -23.37
N ALA A 293 -12.74 2.67 -24.17
CA ALA A 293 -12.50 2.60 -25.60
C ALA A 293 -11.08 2.12 -25.92
N GLU A 294 -10.06 2.61 -25.21
CA GLU A 294 -8.68 2.14 -25.33
C GLU A 294 -8.54 0.67 -24.90
N ALA A 295 -9.18 0.27 -23.81
CA ALA A 295 -9.20 -1.13 -23.38
C ALA A 295 -9.88 -2.03 -24.42
N ALA A 296 -10.99 -1.59 -25.01
CA ALA A 296 -11.67 -2.29 -26.09
C ALA A 296 -10.82 -2.36 -27.37
N ALA A 297 -10.14 -1.27 -27.75
CA ALA A 297 -9.22 -1.25 -28.88
C ALA A 297 -8.02 -2.18 -28.68
N ARG A 298 -7.44 -2.21 -27.47
CA ARG A 298 -6.38 -3.16 -27.10
C ARG A 298 -6.88 -4.60 -27.15
N ALA A 299 -8.08 -4.88 -26.66
CA ALA A 299 -8.68 -6.21 -26.73
C ALA A 299 -8.93 -6.65 -28.18
N ALA A 300 -9.42 -5.76 -29.04
CA ALA A 300 -9.62 -6.02 -30.46
C ALA A 300 -8.28 -6.25 -31.20
N ALA A 301 -7.24 -5.48 -30.87
CA ALA A 301 -5.90 -5.67 -31.44
C ALA A 301 -5.27 -7.01 -31.02
N VAL A 302 -5.50 -7.48 -29.79
CA VAL A 302 -5.09 -8.82 -29.35
C VAL A 302 -5.86 -9.91 -30.11
N ALA A 303 -7.16 -9.72 -30.35
CA ALA A 303 -7.99 -10.66 -31.10
C ALA A 303 -7.67 -10.74 -32.61
N ALA A 304 -7.19 -9.64 -33.21
CA ALA A 304 -6.83 -9.54 -34.63
C ALA A 304 -5.42 -10.06 -34.97
N ARG A 305 -4.62 -10.48 -33.96
CA ARG A 305 -3.32 -11.09 -34.22
C ARG A 305 -3.50 -12.42 -34.96
N PRO A 306 -2.81 -12.65 -36.10
CA PRO A 306 -2.96 -13.88 -36.87
C PRO A 306 -2.60 -15.08 -35.99
N ARG A 307 -3.54 -16.03 -35.87
CA ARG A 307 -3.28 -17.30 -35.19
C ARG A 307 -2.08 -17.96 -35.89
N PRO A 308 -1.06 -18.44 -35.15
CA PRO A 308 0.04 -19.15 -35.77
C PRO A 308 -0.55 -20.32 -36.56
N ILE A 309 -0.20 -20.40 -37.84
CA ILE A 309 -0.53 -21.52 -38.71
C ILE A 309 -0.10 -22.77 -37.94
N ARG A 310 -1.05 -23.63 -37.56
CA ARG A 310 -0.69 -24.97 -37.07
C ARG A 310 -0.08 -25.67 -38.27
N HIS A 311 1.24 -25.75 -38.27
CA HIS A 311 2.04 -26.65 -39.07
C HIS A 311 1.38 -28.02 -38.92
N ASN A 312 0.70 -28.47 -39.96
CA ASN A 312 0.10 -29.78 -40.00
C ASN A 312 1.26 -30.78 -39.83
N PRO A 313 1.27 -31.64 -38.80
CA PRO A 313 2.37 -32.58 -38.64
C PRO A 313 2.42 -33.47 -39.89
N VAL A 314 3.61 -33.55 -40.49
CA VAL A 314 3.90 -34.44 -41.60
C VAL A 314 3.46 -35.85 -41.21
N GLN A 315 2.49 -36.37 -41.98
CA GLN A 315 2.05 -37.74 -41.90
C GLN A 315 3.19 -38.63 -42.41
N PRO A 316 3.68 -39.62 -41.65
CA PRO A 316 4.70 -40.55 -42.14
C PRO A 316 4.11 -41.42 -43.28
N PRO A 317 4.94 -41.87 -44.25
CA PRO A 317 4.45 -42.58 -45.43
C PRO A 317 3.80 -43.91 -45.05
N ALA A 318 2.62 -44.15 -45.63
CA ALA A 318 1.86 -45.38 -45.46
C ALA A 318 2.59 -46.58 -46.08
N PRO A 319 2.61 -47.77 -45.41
CA PRO A 319 3.02 -49.01 -46.04
C PRO A 319 1.92 -49.55 -46.96
N SER A 320 2.36 -50.17 -48.06
CA SER A 320 1.59 -50.70 -49.17
C SER A 320 0.46 -51.67 -48.81
N ALA A 321 -0.59 -51.65 -49.64
CA ALA A 321 -1.82 -52.43 -49.54
C ALA A 321 -1.63 -53.96 -49.66
N ILE A 322 -2.47 -54.70 -48.95
CA ILE A 322 -2.86 -56.10 -49.20
C ILE A 322 -4.41 -56.15 -49.20
N PRO A 323 -5.08 -56.92 -50.09
CA PRO A 323 -6.50 -56.73 -50.36
C PRO A 323 -7.45 -57.59 -49.50
N ALA A 324 -8.65 -57.02 -49.31
CA ALA A 324 -10.01 -57.60 -49.20
C ALA A 324 -10.34 -58.70 -48.18
N SER A 325 -11.33 -58.42 -47.30
CA SER A 325 -12.60 -59.18 -47.29
C SER A 325 -13.75 -58.49 -46.52
N ALA A 326 -14.90 -58.39 -47.21
CA ALA A 326 -16.30 -58.50 -46.77
C ALA A 326 -16.95 -57.59 -45.68
N THR A 327 -17.95 -56.84 -46.16
CA THR A 327 -19.22 -56.26 -45.58
C THR A 327 -19.99 -57.19 -44.60
N PRO A 328 -21.07 -56.78 -43.87
CA PRO A 328 -21.97 -55.59 -43.98
C PRO A 328 -22.31 -54.86 -42.63
N ALA A 329 -22.64 -53.56 -42.56
CA ALA A 329 -23.80 -52.74 -42.97
C ALA A 329 -24.94 -52.55 -41.92
N LEU A 330 -25.20 -51.26 -41.61
CA LEU A 330 -26.43 -50.56 -41.10
C LEU A 330 -26.82 -50.60 -39.59
N PRO A 331 -27.63 -49.62 -39.08
CA PRO A 331 -27.76 -48.19 -39.46
C PRO A 331 -27.94 -47.16 -38.31
N LEU A 332 -27.70 -45.90 -38.70
CA LEU A 332 -28.22 -44.59 -38.23
C LEU A 332 -29.34 -44.53 -37.18
N ARG A 333 -29.20 -43.63 -36.20
CA ARG A 333 -30.37 -42.96 -35.59
C ARG A 333 -30.17 -41.46 -35.30
N LYS A 334 -31.09 -40.72 -35.92
CA LYS A 334 -31.45 -39.29 -35.89
C LYS A 334 -31.28 -38.52 -34.58
N THR A 335 -30.90 -37.26 -34.80
CA THR A 335 -31.09 -36.05 -33.99
C THR A 335 -32.46 -35.92 -33.32
N ARG A 336 -32.49 -35.33 -32.11
CA ARG A 336 -33.63 -34.50 -31.64
C ARG A 336 -33.18 -33.43 -30.65
N HIS A 337 -33.49 -32.18 -31.03
CA HIS A 337 -33.62 -31.02 -30.16
C HIS A 337 -34.65 -31.22 -29.04
N ARG A 338 -34.44 -30.57 -27.89
CA ARG A 338 -35.47 -29.80 -27.15
C ARG A 338 -34.83 -28.91 -26.05
N PRO A 339 -35.55 -27.88 -25.56
CA PRO A 339 -34.99 -26.59 -25.16
C PRO A 339 -35.16 -26.23 -23.66
N ARG A 340 -34.63 -25.05 -23.31
CA ARG A 340 -34.78 -24.25 -22.08
C ARG A 340 -36.14 -24.37 -21.35
N GLN A 341 -36.08 -24.47 -20.02
CA GLN A 341 -37.10 -24.07 -19.02
C GLN A 341 -36.34 -23.34 -17.89
N ALA A 342 -36.60 -22.07 -17.56
CA ALA A 342 -37.78 -21.43 -16.93
C ALA A 342 -37.87 -21.66 -15.40
N LEU A 343 -37.79 -20.54 -14.65
CA LEU A 343 -37.93 -20.38 -13.19
C LEU A 343 -39.26 -20.92 -12.63
N PRO A 344 -39.32 -21.16 -11.31
CA PRO A 344 -40.55 -20.93 -10.53
C PRO A 344 -40.39 -19.95 -9.34
N PRO A 345 -41.50 -19.50 -8.73
CA PRO A 345 -41.65 -18.18 -8.13
C PRO A 345 -41.79 -18.14 -6.60
N SER A 346 -41.81 -16.90 -6.10
CA SER A 346 -42.10 -16.45 -4.74
C SER A 346 -43.37 -17.04 -4.12
N SER A 347 -43.32 -17.28 -2.81
CA SER A 347 -44.51 -17.37 -1.95
C SER A 347 -44.24 -16.72 -0.60
N CYS A 348 -45.18 -15.86 -0.21
CA CYS A 348 -45.37 -15.28 1.12
C CYS A 348 -45.50 -16.37 2.19
N LEU A 349 -45.14 -16.04 3.44
CA LEU A 349 -45.77 -16.47 4.71
C LEU A 349 -44.96 -15.78 5.84
N LEU A 350 -45.47 -14.71 6.47
CA LEU A 350 -46.30 -14.70 7.68
C LEU A 350 -45.50 -14.95 8.98
N PHE A 351 -45.36 -13.87 9.75
CA PHE A 351 -44.99 -13.83 11.18
C PHE A 351 -45.99 -14.65 12.03
N PRO A 352 -45.58 -15.16 13.21
CA PRO A 352 -45.82 -14.39 14.43
C PRO A 352 -44.71 -14.47 15.50
N ALA A 353 -44.80 -13.53 16.44
CA ALA A 353 -44.00 -13.34 17.65
C ALA A 353 -44.10 -14.50 18.66
N VAL A 354 -43.15 -14.56 19.61
CA VAL A 354 -43.38 -14.65 21.06
C VAL A 354 -42.06 -14.67 21.84
N ARG A 355 -42.05 -13.82 22.89
CA ARG A 355 -41.20 -13.74 24.11
C ARG A 355 -39.70 -13.50 24.01
#